data_AF-A0A7X5L8Z1-F1
#
_entry.id   AF-A0A7X5L8Z1-F1
#
_cell.length_a   1.000
_cell.length_b   1.000
_cell.length_c   1.000
_cell.angle_alpha   90.00
_cell.angle_beta   90.00
_cell.angle_gamma   90.00
#
_symmetry.space_group_name_H-M   'P 1'
#
loop_
_entity.id
_entity.type
_entity.pdbx_description
1 polymer ?
#
loop_
_entity_poly.entity_id
_entity_poly.type
_entity_poly.pdbx_seq_one_letter_code
_entity_poly.pdbx_strand_id
1 'polypeptide(L)'
;MVNFTSNTYQLKRKILTFTNKISKHLSKPNKKFTADITYGILASKSCLLTDVADQLHESSKKINVVDRLSRHLEKGTPASAAASYLQQVKKWTPDEPVVYIDDSDVVKPDGHKFESLGIVRDGSES
;
A
#
# COMPACT_ATOMS: atom_id res chain seq x y z
N MET A 1 12.70 -5.13 -30.90
CA MET A 1 12.35 -6.40 -30.24
C MET A 1 12.02 -6.09 -28.79
N VAL A 2 10.77 -6.25 -28.36
CA VAL A 2 10.35 -5.88 -27.00
C VAL A 2 10.71 -7.03 -26.06
N ASN A 3 11.70 -6.83 -25.20
CA ASN A 3 12.17 -7.87 -24.28
C ASN A 3 11.28 -7.90 -23.03
N PHE A 4 10.12 -8.56 -23.14
CA PHE A 4 9.11 -8.66 -22.08
C PHE A 4 9.68 -9.14 -20.74
N THR A 5 10.66 -10.03 -20.76
CA THR A 5 11.37 -10.53 -19.56
C THR A 5 12.22 -9.45 -18.89
N SER A 6 12.93 -8.62 -19.65
CA SER A 6 13.73 -7.52 -19.08
C SER A 6 12.83 -6.50 -18.37
N ASN A 7 11.67 -6.19 -18.95
CA ASN A 7 10.72 -5.23 -18.41
C ASN A 7 10.13 -5.68 -17.06
N THR A 8 9.79 -6.97 -16.91
CA THR A 8 9.28 -7.51 -15.65
C THR A 8 10.33 -7.51 -14.54
N TYR A 9 11.59 -7.89 -14.85
CA TYR A 9 12.69 -7.79 -13.89
C TYR A 9 12.98 -6.34 -13.46
N GLN A 10 12.94 -5.40 -14.41
CA GLN A 10 13.13 -3.98 -14.11
C GLN A 10 11.99 -3.44 -13.21
N LEU A 11 10.74 -3.80 -13.49
CA LEU A 11 9.60 -3.38 -12.69
C LEU A 11 9.69 -3.93 -11.25
N LYS A 12 9.98 -5.22 -11.10
CA LYS A 12 10.20 -5.85 -9.79
C LYS A 12 11.31 -5.14 -9.02
N ARG A 13 12.43 -4.82 -9.68
CA ARG A 13 13.52 -4.07 -9.06
C ARG A 13 13.08 -2.68 -8.63
N LYS A 14 12.33 -1.95 -9.47
CA LYS A 14 11.80 -0.62 -9.13
C LYS A 14 10.89 -0.66 -7.90
N ILE A 15 9.98 -1.64 -7.81
CA ILE A 15 9.10 -1.81 -6.65
C ILE A 15 9.93 -2.10 -5.39
N LEU A 16 10.91 -3.00 -5.45
CA LEU A 16 11.78 -3.30 -4.32
C LEU A 16 12.62 -2.09 -3.91
N THR A 17 13.19 -1.35 -4.86
CA THR A 17 13.95 -0.13 -4.58
C THR A 17 13.07 0.94 -3.93
N PHE A 18 11.83 1.12 -4.40
CA PHE A 18 10.89 2.07 -3.81
C PHE A 18 10.50 1.65 -2.38
N THR A 19 10.03 0.43 -2.19
CA THR A 19 9.58 -0.07 -0.89
C THR A 19 10.69 -0.14 0.15
N ASN A 20 11.95 -0.40 -0.25
CA ASN A 20 13.11 -0.35 0.64
C ASN A 20 13.40 1.05 1.19
N LYS A 21 13.10 2.13 0.45
CA LYS A 21 13.28 3.50 0.97
C LYS A 21 12.37 3.77 2.17
N ILE A 22 11.16 3.21 2.15
CA ILE A 22 10.14 3.36 3.18
C ILE A 22 10.37 2.38 4.33
N SER A 23 10.78 1.14 4.01
CA SER A 23 10.89 0.06 4.99
C SER A 23 12.31 -0.16 5.56
N LYS A 24 13.30 0.68 5.20
CA LYS A 24 14.73 0.52 5.56
C LYS A 24 14.98 0.19 7.05
N HIS A 25 14.22 0.80 7.95
CA HIS A 25 14.37 0.68 9.41
C HIS A 25 13.41 -0.34 10.04
N LEU A 26 12.70 -1.11 9.22
CA LEU A 26 11.76 -2.11 9.69
C LEU A 26 12.40 -3.50 9.80
N SER A 27 11.77 -4.37 10.57
CA SER A 27 12.12 -5.79 10.67
C SER A 27 11.96 -6.49 9.31
N LYS A 28 12.64 -7.63 9.13
CA LYS A 28 12.54 -8.44 7.89
C LYS A 28 11.07 -8.78 7.53
N PRO A 29 10.19 -9.19 8.48
CA PRO A 29 8.78 -9.43 8.17
C PRO A 29 8.05 -8.19 7.63
N ASN A 30 8.26 -7.03 8.26
CA ASN A 30 7.62 -5.78 7.83
C ASN A 30 8.14 -5.28 6.48
N LYS A 31 9.43 -5.48 6.19
CA LYS A 31 10.02 -5.23 4.85
C LYS A 31 9.36 -6.10 3.79
N LYS A 32 9.24 -7.41 4.04
CA LYS A 32 8.54 -8.34 3.15
C LYS A 32 7.09 -7.90 2.94
N PHE A 33 6.36 -7.63 4.02
CA PHE A 33 4.97 -7.16 3.95
C PHE A 33 4.82 -5.90 3.07
N THR A 34 5.69 -4.90 3.26
CA THR A 34 5.66 -3.66 2.46
C THR A 34 5.86 -3.94 0.97
N ALA A 35 6.81 -4.82 0.63
CA ALA A 35 7.05 -5.22 -0.75
C ALA A 35 5.88 -6.01 -1.35
N ASP A 36 5.38 -7.01 -0.61
CA ASP A 36 4.30 -7.89 -1.04
C ASP A 36 3.01 -7.11 -1.28
N ILE A 37 2.57 -6.26 -0.34
CA ILE A 37 1.36 -5.45 -0.51
C ILE A 37 1.50 -4.47 -1.67
N THR A 38 2.63 -3.80 -1.81
CA THR A 38 2.84 -2.83 -2.90
C THR A 38 2.79 -3.52 -4.26
N TYR A 39 3.53 -4.63 -4.42
CA TYR A 39 3.49 -5.41 -5.65
C TYR A 39 2.10 -5.99 -5.91
N GLY A 40 1.48 -6.57 -4.89
CA GLY A 40 0.17 -7.18 -4.95
C GLY A 40 -0.89 -6.23 -5.48
N ILE A 41 -1.00 -5.03 -4.91
CA ILE A 41 -1.96 -4.01 -5.34
C ILE A 41 -1.71 -3.58 -6.79
N LEU A 42 -0.44 -3.37 -7.17
CA LEU A 42 -0.09 -2.98 -8.54
C LEU A 42 -0.41 -4.08 -9.56
N ALA A 43 -0.18 -5.34 -9.19
CA ALA A 43 -0.42 -6.50 -10.06
C ALA A 43 -1.91 -6.83 -10.17
N SER A 44 -2.65 -6.79 -9.06
CA SER A 44 -4.08 -7.12 -9.02
C SER A 44 -4.97 -5.96 -9.47
N LYS A 45 -4.46 -4.72 -9.41
CA LYS A 45 -5.24 -3.48 -9.52
C LYS A 45 -6.41 -3.45 -8.53
N SER A 46 -6.22 -4.07 -7.36
CA SER A 46 -7.24 -4.27 -6.34
C SER A 46 -6.63 -4.12 -4.95
N CYS A 47 -7.40 -3.58 -4.01
CA CYS A 47 -7.05 -3.53 -2.59
C CYS A 47 -7.57 -4.75 -1.80
N LEU A 48 -8.30 -5.66 -2.45
CA LEU A 48 -8.77 -6.90 -1.81
C LEU A 48 -7.58 -7.83 -1.54
N LEU A 49 -7.41 -8.24 -0.29
CA LEU A 49 -6.32 -9.14 0.11
C LEU A 49 -6.36 -10.48 -0.60
N THR A 50 -7.55 -10.95 -1.01
CA THR A 50 -7.72 -12.17 -1.80
C THR A 50 -7.06 -12.03 -3.17
N ASP A 51 -7.25 -10.90 -3.84
CA ASP A 51 -6.72 -10.67 -5.19
C ASP A 51 -5.22 -10.42 -5.12
N VAL A 52 -4.78 -9.68 -4.09
CA VAL A 52 -3.36 -9.50 -3.79
C VAL A 52 -2.68 -10.87 -3.55
N ALA A 53 -3.28 -11.73 -2.74
CA ALA A 53 -2.73 -13.05 -2.45
C ALA A 53 -2.58 -13.92 -3.71
N ASP A 54 -3.50 -13.82 -4.67
CA ASP A 54 -3.40 -14.55 -5.94
C ASP A 54 -2.18 -14.11 -6.76
N GLN A 55 -1.84 -12.82 -6.73
CA GLN A 55 -0.71 -12.26 -7.49
C GLN A 55 0.65 -12.55 -6.85
N LEU A 56 0.70 -12.85 -5.55
CA LEU A 56 1.96 -13.13 -4.84
C LEU A 56 2.57 -14.50 -5.20
N HIS A 57 1.77 -15.43 -5.74
CA HIS A 57 2.19 -16.76 -6.15
C HIS A 57 3.01 -17.52 -5.07
N GLU A 58 2.61 -17.37 -3.80
CA GLU A 58 3.25 -18.10 -2.71
C GLU A 58 2.79 -19.57 -2.67
N SER A 59 3.69 -20.48 -2.29
CA SER A 59 3.38 -21.92 -2.19
C SER A 59 2.40 -22.27 -1.06
N SER A 60 2.18 -21.35 -0.13
CA SER A 60 1.23 -21.52 0.97
C SER A 60 -0.21 -21.43 0.47
N LYS A 61 -1.15 -22.05 1.20
CA LYS A 61 -2.58 -21.89 0.91
C LYS A 61 -2.96 -20.40 0.93
N LYS A 62 -3.80 -19.98 -0.02
CA LYS A 62 -4.27 -18.59 -0.17
C LYS A 62 -4.76 -17.98 1.15
N ILE A 63 -5.57 -18.73 1.90
CA ILE A 63 -6.08 -18.28 3.21
C ILE A 63 -4.96 -17.90 4.18
N ASN A 64 -3.87 -18.66 4.24
CA ASN A 64 -2.75 -18.37 5.13
C ASN A 64 -2.01 -17.09 4.71
N VAL A 65 -1.97 -16.79 3.40
CA VAL A 65 -1.39 -15.55 2.88
C VAL A 65 -2.28 -14.37 3.26
N VAL A 66 -3.59 -14.48 3.03
CA VAL A 66 -4.59 -13.47 3.41
C VAL A 66 -4.49 -13.17 4.92
N ASP A 67 -4.51 -14.20 5.76
CA ASP A 67 -4.42 -14.06 7.22
C ASP A 67 -3.11 -13.39 7.65
N ARG A 68 -1.99 -13.71 6.99
CA ARG A 68 -0.70 -13.08 7.28
C ARG A 68 -0.69 -11.60 6.91
N LEU A 69 -1.28 -11.24 5.76
CA LEU A 69 -1.38 -9.85 5.32
C LEU A 69 -2.33 -9.04 6.23
N SER A 70 -3.49 -9.61 6.58
CA SER A 70 -4.46 -9.00 7.51
C SER A 70 -3.81 -8.69 8.86
N ARG A 71 -3.15 -9.68 9.48
CA ARG A 71 -2.45 -9.52 10.76
C ARG A 71 -1.32 -8.49 10.73
N HIS A 72 -0.76 -8.15 9.56
CA HIS A 72 0.18 -7.03 9.45
C HIS A 72 -0.54 -5.69 9.37
N LEU A 73 -1.66 -5.62 8.65
CA LEU A 73 -2.48 -4.40 8.57
C LEU A 73 -3.09 -4.01 9.92
N GLU A 74 -3.55 -4.99 10.70
CA GLU A 74 -4.09 -4.78 12.05
C GLU A 74 -3.12 -4.09 13.02
N LYS A 75 -1.82 -4.14 12.75
CA LYS A 75 -0.79 -3.49 13.58
C LYS A 75 -0.66 -1.99 13.29
N GLY A 76 -1.33 -1.49 12.26
CA GLY A 76 -1.21 -0.11 11.79
C GLY A 76 0.14 0.21 11.14
N THR A 77 0.33 1.49 10.83
CA THR A 77 1.57 1.97 10.19
C THR A 77 2.64 2.26 11.24
N PRO A 78 3.82 1.62 11.19
CA PRO A 78 4.90 1.94 12.11
C PRO A 78 5.38 3.40 11.96
N ALA A 79 5.60 4.10 13.06
CA ALA A 79 6.06 5.49 13.05
C ALA A 79 7.37 5.69 12.24
N SER A 80 8.29 4.71 12.29
CA SER A 80 9.53 4.73 11.52
C SER A 80 9.31 4.58 10.00
N ALA A 81 8.26 3.86 9.59
CA ALA A 81 7.85 3.77 8.18
C ALA A 81 7.27 5.10 7.70
N ALA A 82 6.37 5.69 8.49
CA ALA A 82 5.79 7.00 8.20
C ALA A 82 6.87 8.10 8.09
N ALA A 83 7.81 8.15 9.04
CA ALA A 83 8.93 9.07 8.99
C ALA A 83 9.83 8.86 7.75
N SER A 84 10.10 7.60 7.39
CA SER A 84 10.89 7.27 6.20
C SER A 84 10.19 7.67 4.89
N TYR A 85 8.85 7.51 4.84
CA TYR A 85 8.03 7.99 3.73
C TYR A 85 8.08 9.51 3.62
N LEU A 86 7.82 10.24 4.70
CA LEU A 86 7.87 11.71 4.72
C LEU A 86 9.25 12.25 4.33
N GLN A 87 10.34 11.61 4.78
CA GLN A 87 11.69 11.94 4.36
C GLN A 87 11.89 11.75 2.85
N GLN A 88 11.24 10.75 2.25
CA GLN A 88 11.33 10.51 0.81
C GLN A 88 10.51 11.54 0.01
N VAL A 89 9.31 11.88 0.48
CA VAL A 89 8.45 12.91 -0.14
C VAL A 89 9.15 14.27 -0.10
N LYS A 90 9.71 14.66 1.06
CA LYS A 90 10.44 15.93 1.22
C LYS A 90 11.57 16.12 0.20
N LYS A 91 12.21 15.04 -0.25
CA LYS A 91 13.26 15.10 -1.29
C LYS A 91 12.73 15.35 -2.70
N TRP A 92 11.45 15.08 -2.93
CA TRP A 92 10.77 15.26 -4.21
C TRP A 92 9.98 16.56 -4.27
N THR A 93 9.69 17.15 -3.11
CA THR A 93 9.01 18.44 -2.99
C THR A 93 9.96 19.58 -3.39
N PRO A 94 9.59 20.44 -4.36
CA PRO A 94 10.36 21.64 -4.68
C PRO A 94 10.22 22.72 -3.58
N ASP A 95 11.04 23.77 -3.65
CA ASP A 95 11.02 24.87 -2.67
C ASP A 95 9.69 25.64 -2.66
N GLU A 96 9.04 25.74 -3.83
CA GLU A 96 7.71 26.33 -4.01
C GLU A 96 6.71 25.25 -4.48
N PRO A 97 6.16 24.44 -3.56
CA PRO A 97 5.26 23.36 -3.92
C PRO A 97 3.83 23.87 -4.18
N VAL A 98 3.19 23.32 -5.21
CA VAL A 98 1.74 23.43 -5.39
C VAL A 98 1.06 22.34 -4.57
N VAL A 99 0.16 22.73 -3.67
CA VAL A 99 -0.61 21.82 -2.83
C VAL A 99 -1.99 21.64 -3.44
N TYR A 100 -2.26 20.44 -3.97
CA TYR A 100 -3.60 20.03 -4.38
C TYR A 100 -4.36 19.55 -3.15
N ILE A 101 -5.54 20.11 -2.90
CA ILE A 101 -6.47 19.68 -1.86
C ILE A 101 -7.63 18.99 -2.57
N ASP A 102 -7.81 17.71 -2.28
CA ASP A 102 -8.94 16.90 -2.73
C ASP A 102 -9.93 16.80 -1.57
N ASP A 103 -11.16 17.25 -1.78
CA ASP A 103 -12.26 17.19 -0.81
C ASP A 103 -13.09 15.91 -0.93
N SER A 104 -12.65 14.96 -1.75
CA SER A 104 -13.24 13.64 -1.86
C SER A 104 -13.16 12.87 -0.54
N ASP A 105 -14.31 12.37 -0.08
CA ASP A 105 -14.42 11.51 1.10
C ASP A 105 -14.48 10.02 0.72
N VAL A 106 -13.91 9.17 1.59
CA VAL A 106 -14.07 7.71 1.47
C VAL A 106 -15.35 7.29 2.17
N VAL A 107 -16.43 7.13 1.42
CA VAL A 107 -17.71 6.63 1.93
C VAL A 107 -17.72 5.09 1.93
N LYS A 108 -18.19 4.50 3.03
CA LYS A 108 -18.39 3.05 3.17
C LYS A 108 -19.82 2.80 3.65
N PRO A 109 -20.82 2.74 2.74
CA PRO A 109 -22.23 2.72 3.11
C PRO A 109 -22.60 1.50 3.97
N ASP A 110 -21.96 0.35 3.72
CA ASP A 110 -22.17 -0.89 4.49
C ASP A 110 -21.21 -1.03 5.69
N GLY A 111 -20.50 0.05 6.03
CA GLY A 111 -19.47 0.08 7.07
C GLY A 111 -20.04 0.15 8.48
N HIS A 112 -20.10 -0.98 9.20
CA HIS A 112 -20.74 -1.03 10.52
C HIS A 112 -19.97 -0.30 11.65
N LYS A 113 -18.64 -0.19 11.56
CA LYS A 113 -17.80 0.55 12.53
C LYS A 113 -16.37 0.64 12.04
N PHE A 114 -15.80 1.84 11.99
CA PHE A 114 -14.37 2.03 11.77
C PHE A 114 -13.79 2.84 12.93
N GLU A 115 -12.58 2.48 13.32
CA GLU A 115 -11.83 3.05 14.43
C GLU A 115 -11.46 4.55 14.26
N SER A 116 -11.77 5.15 13.10
CA SER A 116 -11.47 6.57 12.82
C SER A 116 -12.49 7.25 11.89
N LEU A 117 -13.73 6.76 11.81
CA LEU A 117 -14.77 7.49 11.07
C LEU A 117 -15.16 8.75 11.85
N GLY A 118 -14.87 9.92 11.26
CA GLY A 118 -15.59 11.14 11.61
C GLY A 118 -17.07 11.02 11.20
N ILE A 119 -17.93 11.85 11.79
CA ILE A 119 -19.31 11.97 11.32
C ILE A 119 -19.25 12.64 9.94
N VAL A 120 -19.57 11.90 8.88
CA VAL A 120 -19.70 12.44 7.52
C VAL A 120 -21.15 12.88 7.32
N ARG A 121 -21.36 14.13 6.90
CA ARG A 121 -22.70 14.62 6.53
C ARG A 121 -23.05 14.02 5.16
N ASP A 122 -24.17 13.31 5.09
CA ASP A 122 -24.70 12.85 3.81
C ASP A 122 -25.19 14.04 2.99
N GLY A 123 -24.54 14.28 1.84
CA GLY A 123 -24.88 15.34 0.89
C GLY A 123 -25.78 14.88 -0.26
N SER A 124 -26.19 13.61 -0.29
CA SER A 124 -26.99 13.04 -1.38
C SER A 124 -28.47 13.46 -1.37
N GLU A 125 -28.94 14.13 -0.31
CA GLU A 125 -30.29 14.68 -0.19
C GLU A 125 -30.38 16.20 -0.47
N SER A 126 -29.49 16.78 -1.28
CA SER A 126 -29.54 18.21 -1.68
C SER A 126 -30.15 18.43 -3.07
#